data_AF-A0A6A2SFB7-F1
#
_entry.id   AF-A0A6A2SFB7-F1
#
_cell.length_a   1.000
_cell.length_b   1.000
_cell.length_c   1.000
_cell.angle_alpha   90.00
_cell.angle_beta   90.00
_cell.angle_gamma   90.00
#
_symmetry.space_group_name_H-M   'P 1'
#
loop_
_entity.id
_entity.type
_entity.pdbx_description
1 polymer ?
#
loop_
_entity_poly.entity_id
_entity_poly.type
_entity_poly.pdbx_seq_one_letter_code
_entity_poly.pdbx_strand_id
1 'polypeptide(L)'
;MSKKIRVGWDDLKPGDLIHVKGSTNTYRFKSRTDWHSMIKVEGDGVGVSATWKLGVEKEPVSVFLVVYEEDFAYATRPAPKKKPRPSIVEPILPGEYWARIRFGSQTGWGRIIKRYAPRSDNWLFGHDDKAPYQTSWCGTLAGLHPWMTWEELLEVNKQTPILELLSAEEYYTRKAKGEL
;
A
#
# COMPACT_ATOMS: atom_id res chain seq x y z
N MET A 1 19.04 6.17 0.34
CA MET A 1 18.55 7.07 -0.72
C MET A 1 17.22 6.54 -1.25
N SER A 2 16.15 7.32 -1.20
CA SER A 2 14.86 6.88 -1.78
C SER A 2 15.00 6.78 -3.30
N LYS A 3 14.61 5.64 -3.88
CA LYS A 3 14.61 5.47 -5.35
C LYS A 3 13.63 6.49 -5.92
N LYS A 4 14.05 7.27 -6.91
CA LYS A 4 13.15 8.19 -7.63
C LYS A 4 12.61 7.50 -8.88
N ILE A 5 11.36 7.78 -9.23
CA ILE A 5 10.77 7.37 -10.52
C ILE A 5 10.65 8.59 -11.42
N ARG A 6 10.71 8.37 -12.74
CA ARG A 6 10.37 9.39 -13.73
C ARG A 6 8.85 9.47 -13.89
N VAL A 7 8.36 10.68 -14.14
CA VAL A 7 6.95 11.02 -14.29
C VAL A 7 6.82 11.87 -15.54
N GLY A 8 5.83 11.56 -16.38
CA GLY A 8 5.50 12.33 -17.58
C GLY A 8 4.69 13.58 -17.24
N TRP A 9 4.47 14.42 -18.25
CA TRP A 9 3.70 15.67 -18.12
C TRP A 9 2.30 15.43 -17.56
N ASP A 10 1.55 14.47 -18.10
CA ASP A 10 0.16 14.22 -17.73
C ASP A 10 -0.02 13.66 -16.33
N ASP A 11 0.98 12.93 -15.84
CA ASP A 11 0.93 12.21 -14.56
C ASP A 11 1.34 13.07 -13.36
N LEU A 12 1.65 14.35 -13.54
CA LEU A 12 2.19 15.24 -12.51
C LEU A 12 1.28 15.33 -11.28
N LYS A 13 1.92 15.32 -10.10
CA LYS A 13 1.27 15.46 -8.79
C LYS A 13 1.98 16.51 -7.95
N PRO A 14 1.24 17.29 -7.13
CA PRO A 14 1.83 18.32 -6.29
C PRO A 14 3.02 17.78 -5.49
N GLY A 15 4.15 18.49 -5.54
CA GLY A 15 5.40 18.09 -4.91
C GLY A 15 6.40 17.37 -5.83
N ASP A 16 6.01 16.98 -7.05
CA ASP A 16 6.93 16.43 -8.04
C ASP A 16 8.04 17.44 -8.39
N LEU A 17 9.25 16.93 -8.64
CA LEU A 17 10.40 17.72 -9.05
C LEU A 17 10.48 17.78 -10.57
N ILE A 18 10.21 18.95 -11.15
CA ILE A 18 10.24 19.25 -12.57
C ILE A 18 11.68 19.56 -12.99
N HIS A 19 12.16 18.84 -14.00
CA HIS A 19 13.40 19.13 -14.70
C HIS A 19 13.07 19.73 -16.06
N VAL A 20 13.71 20.86 -16.35
CA VAL A 20 13.47 21.65 -17.56
C VAL A 20 14.64 21.47 -18.53
N LYS A 21 14.35 21.42 -19.83
CA LYS A 21 15.36 21.33 -20.89
C LYS A 21 16.34 22.49 -20.78
N GLY A 22 17.64 22.19 -20.87
CA GLY A 22 18.69 23.21 -20.85
C GLY A 22 18.91 23.92 -19.51
N SER A 23 18.20 23.52 -18.44
CA SER A 23 18.33 24.11 -17.11
C SER A 23 18.90 23.11 -16.09
N THR A 24 19.76 23.59 -15.20
CA THR A 24 20.22 22.82 -14.02
C THR A 24 19.29 23.00 -12.83
N ASN A 25 18.37 23.97 -12.89
CA ASN A 25 17.39 24.20 -11.83
C ASN A 25 16.33 23.11 -11.83
N THR A 26 15.84 22.81 -10.64
CA THR A 26 14.70 21.91 -10.44
C THR A 26 13.59 22.70 -9.78
N TYR A 27 12.39 22.60 -10.33
CA TYR A 27 11.20 23.27 -9.79
C TYR A 27 10.27 22.25 -9.13
N ARG A 28 9.43 22.68 -8.20
CA ARG A 28 8.43 21.83 -7.57
C ARG A 28 7.08 22.09 -8.21
N PHE A 29 6.44 21.08 -8.76
CA PHE A 29 5.09 21.21 -9.30
C PHE A 29 4.09 21.52 -8.19
N LYS A 30 3.30 22.58 -8.38
CA LYS A 30 2.28 23.02 -7.44
C LYS A 30 0.89 22.60 -7.90
N SER A 31 0.50 23.02 -9.10
CA SER A 31 -0.81 22.73 -9.66
C SER A 31 -0.85 22.97 -11.17
N ARG A 32 -1.91 22.48 -11.82
CA ARG A 32 -2.26 22.85 -13.18
C ARG A 32 -2.75 24.30 -13.23
N THR A 33 -2.58 24.94 -14.38
CA THR A 33 -3.29 26.17 -14.73
C THR A 33 -4.50 25.84 -15.60
N ASP A 34 -5.32 26.85 -15.92
CA ASP A 34 -6.41 26.72 -16.90
C ASP A 34 -5.88 26.38 -18.31
N TRP A 35 -4.58 26.58 -18.56
CA TRP A 35 -3.90 26.29 -19.81
C TRP A 35 -3.16 24.97 -19.68
N HIS A 36 -3.58 23.95 -20.42
CA HIS A 36 -3.02 22.59 -20.31
C HIS A 36 -1.51 22.53 -20.59
N SER A 37 -1.01 23.40 -21.46
CA SER A 37 0.40 23.55 -21.83
C SER A 37 1.25 24.27 -20.77
N MET A 38 0.66 24.63 -19.62
CA MET A 38 1.33 25.39 -18.56
C MET A 38 1.03 24.83 -17.17
N ILE A 39 2.08 24.73 -16.36
CA ILE A 39 1.98 24.30 -14.96
C ILE A 39 2.51 25.36 -14.00
N LYS A 40 1.84 25.54 -12.85
CA LYS A 40 2.35 26.36 -11.75
C LYS A 40 3.42 25.57 -11.01
N VAL A 41 4.54 26.22 -10.74
CA VAL A 41 5.66 25.63 -10.00
C VAL A 41 6.13 26.54 -8.88
N GLU A 42 6.89 25.99 -7.95
CA GLU A 42 7.61 26.71 -6.91
C GLU A 42 9.11 26.47 -7.08
N GLY A 43 9.92 27.51 -6.84
CA GLY A 43 11.37 27.39 -6.86
C GLY A 43 12.05 28.74 -6.63
N ASP A 44 13.23 28.69 -6.04
CA ASP A 44 14.03 29.87 -5.69
C ASP A 44 14.91 30.36 -6.86
N GLY A 45 14.80 29.72 -8.03
CA GLY A 45 15.68 29.95 -9.17
C GLY A 45 15.05 30.78 -10.29
N VAL A 46 15.59 31.97 -10.55
CA VAL A 46 15.39 32.69 -11.82
C VAL A 46 16.28 32.03 -12.87
N GLY A 47 15.70 31.35 -13.86
CA GLY A 47 16.48 30.69 -14.90
C GLY A 47 15.62 30.35 -16.12
N VAL A 48 15.97 31.00 -17.24
CA VAL A 48 15.72 30.82 -18.69
C VAL A 48 14.39 30.23 -19.20
N SER A 49 13.69 29.39 -18.45
CA SER A 49 12.46 28.68 -18.87
C SER A 49 11.26 28.93 -17.96
N ALA A 50 11.49 29.33 -16.70
CA ALA A 50 10.42 29.64 -15.79
C ALA A 50 10.01 31.11 -15.94
N THR A 51 8.82 31.35 -16.46
CA THR A 51 8.28 32.71 -16.65
C THR A 51 7.41 33.09 -15.45
N TRP A 52 7.48 34.34 -15.01
CA TRP A 52 6.55 34.86 -14.00
C TRP A 52 5.27 35.34 -14.68
N LYS A 53 4.10 34.88 -14.23
CA LYS A 53 2.81 35.42 -14.66
C LYS A 53 2.06 36.03 -13.49
N LEU A 54 1.39 37.15 -13.77
CA LEU A 54 0.52 37.85 -12.86
C LEU A 54 -0.84 37.12 -12.80
N GLY A 55 -1.21 36.61 -11.63
CA GLY A 55 -2.52 36.00 -11.39
C GLY A 55 -3.52 36.99 -10.85
N VAL A 56 -4.72 36.99 -11.43
CA VAL A 56 -5.89 37.64 -10.85
C VAL A 56 -6.75 36.55 -10.19
N GLU A 57 -6.32 36.05 -9.03
CA GLU A 57 -7.27 35.44 -8.10
C GLU A 57 -7.91 36.57 -7.27
N LYS A 58 -9.11 36.35 -6.70
CA LYS A 58 -10.00 37.39 -6.13
C LYS A 58 -9.45 38.20 -4.93
N GLU A 59 -8.16 38.12 -4.61
CA GLU A 59 -7.41 38.93 -3.64
C GLU A 59 -5.94 39.09 -4.13
N PRO A 60 -5.11 39.98 -3.55
CA PRO A 60 -4.17 40.84 -4.29
C PRO A 60 -3.30 40.09 -5.31
N VAL A 61 -3.17 40.72 -6.47
CA VAL A 61 -2.31 40.37 -7.61
C VAL A 61 -1.11 39.51 -7.20
N SER A 62 -1.22 38.19 -7.40
CA SER A 62 -0.20 37.22 -6.98
C SER A 62 0.66 36.81 -8.17
N VAL A 63 1.97 37.03 -8.08
CA VAL A 63 2.91 36.58 -9.11
C VAL A 63 3.20 35.10 -8.88
N PHE A 64 3.00 34.25 -9.89
CA PHE A 64 3.33 32.82 -9.81
C PHE A 64 4.29 32.42 -10.92
N LEU A 65 5.13 31.43 -10.62
CA LEU A 65 6.10 30.88 -11.55
C LEU A 65 5.46 29.76 -12.38
N VAL A 66 5.71 29.76 -13.69
CA VAL A 66 5.17 28.75 -14.61
C VAL A 66 6.24 28.11 -15.48
N VAL A 67 6.01 26.85 -15.85
CA VAL A 67 6.79 26.09 -16.84
C VAL A 67 5.87 25.67 -17.97
N TYR A 68 6.35 25.79 -19.22
CA TYR A 68 5.65 25.34 -20.42
C TYR A 68 5.95 23.87 -20.72
N GLU A 69 5.00 23.19 -21.36
CA GLU A 69 5.15 21.80 -21.79
C GLU A 69 6.31 21.59 -22.77
N GLU A 70 6.56 22.55 -23.65
CA GLU A 70 7.67 22.49 -24.61
C GLU A 70 9.05 22.46 -23.93
N ASP A 71 9.16 23.12 -22.78
CA ASP A 71 10.37 23.20 -21.98
C ASP A 71 10.51 22.01 -21.02
N PHE A 72 9.42 21.28 -20.75
CA PHE A 72 9.45 20.13 -19.86
C PHE A 72 10.37 19.02 -20.41
N ALA A 73 11.34 18.57 -19.61
CA ALA A 73 12.17 17.42 -19.93
C ALA A 73 11.60 16.14 -19.31
N TYR A 74 11.47 16.13 -17.98
CA TYR A 74 10.87 15.05 -17.20
C TYR A 74 10.59 15.54 -15.78
N ALA A 75 9.76 14.82 -15.03
CA ALA A 75 9.63 15.02 -13.60
C ALA A 75 10.12 13.82 -12.82
N THR A 76 10.48 14.02 -11.55
CA THR A 76 10.80 12.94 -10.63
C THR A 76 9.97 13.03 -9.36
N ARG A 77 9.59 11.86 -8.84
CA ARG A 77 8.99 11.74 -7.51
C ARG A 77 9.63 10.59 -6.74
N PRO A 78 9.60 10.62 -5.40
CA PRO A 78 9.96 9.45 -4.61
C PRO A 78 9.14 8.25 -5.09
N ALA A 79 9.80 7.11 -5.32
CA ALA A 79 9.09 5.88 -5.60
C ALA A 79 8.11 5.64 -4.45
N PRO A 80 6.85 5.25 -4.73
CA PRO A 80 5.95 4.86 -3.68
C PRO A 80 6.68 3.83 -2.82
N LYS A 81 6.80 4.12 -1.52
CA LYS A 81 7.33 3.14 -0.59
C LYS A 81 6.51 1.88 -0.82
N LYS A 82 7.16 0.75 -1.11
CA LYS A 82 6.47 -0.55 -1.16
C LYS A 82 5.60 -0.56 0.11
N LYS A 83 4.27 -0.68 -0.05
CA LYS A 83 3.40 -0.84 1.11
C LYS A 83 4.09 -1.90 1.98
N PRO A 84 4.32 -1.63 3.28
CA PRO A 84 4.80 -2.68 4.16
C PRO A 84 3.94 -3.90 3.88
N ARG A 85 4.54 -5.10 3.82
CA ARG A 85 3.71 -6.31 3.97
C ARG A 85 2.78 -6.00 5.13
N PRO A 86 1.44 -6.14 4.97
CA PRO A 86 0.57 -5.94 6.11
C PRO A 86 1.17 -6.78 7.23
N SER A 87 1.49 -6.12 8.34
CA SER A 87 1.98 -6.82 9.51
C SER A 87 0.87 -7.78 9.85
N ILE A 88 1.07 -9.06 9.57
CA ILE A 88 0.08 -10.07 9.89
C ILE A 88 0.27 -10.28 11.37
N VAL A 89 -0.51 -9.52 12.13
CA VAL A 89 -0.48 -9.55 13.58
C VAL A 89 -1.38 -10.69 14.03
N GLU A 90 -0.94 -11.37 15.09
CA GLU A 90 -1.78 -12.36 15.74
C GLU A 90 -3.11 -11.72 16.20
N PRO A 91 -4.27 -12.29 15.86
CA PRO A 91 -5.54 -11.82 16.40
C PRO A 91 -5.59 -11.91 17.92
N ILE A 92 -6.14 -10.90 18.60
CA ILE A 92 -6.20 -10.86 20.06
C ILE A 92 -7.27 -11.84 20.57
N LEU A 93 -8.50 -11.73 20.03
CA LEU A 93 -9.67 -12.45 20.51
C LEU A 93 -9.80 -13.85 19.87
N PRO A 94 -10.32 -14.86 20.59
CA PRO A 94 -10.74 -16.11 19.98
C PRO A 94 -11.86 -15.86 18.97
N GLY A 95 -11.93 -16.66 17.90
CA GLY A 95 -12.93 -16.48 16.87
C GLY A 95 -12.51 -16.97 15.50
N GLU A 96 -13.39 -16.75 14.51
CA GLU A 96 -13.14 -17.06 13.12
C GLU A 96 -12.46 -15.89 12.39
N TYR A 97 -11.45 -16.23 11.60
CA TYR A 97 -10.66 -15.33 10.79
C TYR A 97 -10.48 -15.91 9.39
N TRP A 98 -10.29 -15.03 8.42
CA TRP A 98 -10.07 -15.40 7.03
C TRP A 98 -8.72 -14.87 6.56
N ALA A 99 -7.85 -15.77 6.14
CA ALA A 99 -6.53 -15.46 5.60
C ALA A 99 -6.57 -15.50 4.07
N ARG A 100 -6.07 -14.44 3.42
CA ARG A 100 -5.76 -14.46 2.00
C ARG A 100 -4.36 -15.03 1.81
N ILE A 101 -4.25 -16.17 1.14
CA ILE A 101 -3.01 -16.93 1.04
C ILE A 101 -2.57 -16.95 -0.42
N ARG A 102 -1.26 -16.94 -0.66
CA ARG A 102 -0.68 -17.17 -1.99
C ARG A 102 -0.31 -18.63 -2.20
N PHE A 103 -0.79 -19.22 -3.29
CA PHE A 103 -0.42 -20.56 -3.76
C PHE A 103 0.20 -20.44 -5.15
N GLY A 104 1.53 -20.36 -5.22
CA GLY A 104 2.24 -20.10 -6.48
C GLY A 104 1.81 -18.76 -7.10
N SER A 105 1.21 -18.81 -8.29
CA SER A 105 0.66 -17.64 -8.99
C SER A 105 -0.76 -17.26 -8.57
N GLN A 106 -1.46 -18.12 -7.82
CA GLN A 106 -2.85 -17.91 -7.41
C GLN A 106 -2.95 -17.40 -5.97
N THR A 107 -4.10 -16.81 -5.65
CA THR A 107 -4.47 -16.45 -4.29
C THR A 107 -5.81 -17.06 -3.93
N GLY A 108 -5.93 -17.57 -2.71
CA GLY A 108 -7.16 -18.16 -2.19
C GLY A 108 -7.44 -17.69 -0.77
N TRP A 109 -8.69 -17.85 -0.35
CA TRP A 109 -9.13 -17.55 1.01
C TRP A 109 -9.20 -18.85 1.84
N GLY A 110 -8.55 -18.85 2.99
CA GLY A 110 -8.55 -19.95 3.95
C GLY A 110 -9.14 -19.52 5.28
N ARG A 111 -9.88 -20.42 5.94
CA ARG A 111 -10.48 -20.15 7.25
C ARG A 111 -9.53 -20.58 8.37
N ILE A 112 -9.38 -19.71 9.35
CA ILE A 112 -8.58 -19.90 10.56
C ILE A 112 -9.49 -19.68 11.77
N ILE A 113 -9.43 -20.55 12.76
CA ILE A 113 -10.22 -20.43 13.99
C ILE A 113 -9.25 -20.37 15.17
N LYS A 114 -9.20 -19.24 15.88
CA LYS A 114 -8.47 -19.12 17.14
C LYS A 114 -9.35 -19.66 18.27
N ARG A 115 -8.83 -20.59 19.08
CA ARG A 115 -9.51 -21.09 20.28
C ARG A 115 -8.54 -21.17 21.44
N TYR A 116 -9.06 -21.18 22.66
CA TYR A 116 -8.28 -21.62 23.81
C TYR A 116 -8.34 -23.14 23.89
N ALA A 117 -7.22 -23.80 24.14
CA ALA A 117 -7.22 -25.24 24.38
C ALA A 117 -7.96 -25.52 25.70
N PRO A 118 -8.93 -26.45 25.73
CA PRO A 118 -9.47 -26.94 26.99
C PRO A 118 -8.36 -27.62 27.79
N ARG A 119 -8.29 -27.36 29.10
CA ARG A 119 -7.33 -27.97 30.04
C ARG A 119 -7.28 -29.51 30.00
N SER A 120 -8.32 -30.16 29.48
CA SER A 120 -8.50 -31.62 29.52
C SER A 120 -8.20 -32.37 28.21
N ASP A 121 -8.06 -31.67 27.08
CA ASP A 121 -8.21 -32.32 25.77
C ASP A 121 -6.89 -32.47 24.99
N ASN A 122 -5.76 -32.04 25.54
CA ASN A 122 -4.49 -32.00 24.82
C ASN A 122 -3.35 -32.68 25.56
N TRP A 123 -3.09 -33.95 25.19
CA TRP A 123 -1.81 -34.63 25.49
C TRP A 123 -0.66 -34.15 24.59
N LEU A 124 -0.95 -33.32 23.58
CA LEU A 124 -0.01 -32.89 22.54
C LEU A 124 0.57 -31.48 22.75
N PHE A 125 0.02 -30.68 23.66
CA PHE A 125 0.43 -29.29 23.86
C PHE A 125 0.85 -29.11 25.32
N GLY A 126 2.07 -28.60 25.51
CA GLY A 126 2.61 -28.31 26.84
C GLY A 126 1.74 -27.31 27.59
N HIS A 127 1.92 -27.28 28.91
CA HIS A 127 1.17 -26.47 29.88
C HIS A 127 1.19 -24.94 29.69
N ASP A 128 1.73 -24.43 28.58
CA ASP A 128 1.78 -22.99 28.30
C ASP A 128 0.45 -22.49 27.75
N ASP A 129 -0.09 -21.46 28.40
CA ASP A 129 -1.40 -20.80 28.19
C ASP A 129 -1.61 -20.15 26.79
N LYS A 130 -0.84 -20.53 25.77
CA LYS A 130 -0.98 -19.97 24.41
C LYS A 130 -2.22 -20.56 23.71
N ALA A 131 -3.07 -19.68 23.20
CA ALA A 131 -4.26 -20.05 22.45
C ALA A 131 -3.91 -20.70 21.10
N PRO A 132 -4.31 -21.96 20.83
CA PRO A 132 -4.06 -22.57 19.53
C PRO A 132 -5.01 -22.09 18.43
N TYR A 133 -4.53 -22.19 17.20
CA TYR A 133 -5.28 -22.01 15.98
C TYR A 133 -5.62 -23.37 15.39
N GLN A 134 -6.88 -23.55 15.04
CA GLN A 134 -7.33 -24.60 14.14
C GLN A 134 -7.45 -24.01 12.74
N THR A 135 -6.82 -24.62 11.75
CA THR A 135 -6.93 -24.20 10.36
C THR A 135 -7.82 -25.15 9.58
N SER A 136 -8.64 -24.61 8.67
CA SER A 136 -9.42 -25.42 7.72
C SER A 136 -9.34 -24.79 6.34
N TRP A 137 -8.78 -25.52 5.38
CA TRP A 137 -8.63 -25.05 4.01
C TRP A 137 -9.85 -25.45 3.16
N CYS A 138 -10.20 -24.61 2.20
CA CYS A 138 -11.15 -24.93 1.14
C CYS A 138 -10.44 -25.81 0.10
N GLY A 139 -10.60 -27.14 0.18
CA GLY A 139 -10.07 -28.11 -0.80
C GLY A 139 -9.53 -29.40 -0.18
N THR A 140 -9.46 -30.47 -0.97
CA THR A 140 -9.33 -31.93 -0.69
C THR A 140 -8.19 -32.45 0.21
N LEU A 141 -7.55 -31.60 1.02
CA LEU A 141 -6.62 -32.01 2.09
C LEU A 141 -7.10 -31.54 3.47
N ALA A 142 -8.42 -31.58 3.69
CA ALA A 142 -9.08 -31.36 4.98
C ALA A 142 -8.83 -32.50 6.01
N GLY A 143 -7.72 -33.24 5.88
CA GLY A 143 -7.49 -34.48 6.63
C GLY A 143 -6.45 -34.40 7.74
N LEU A 144 -5.70 -33.30 7.87
CA LEU A 144 -4.71 -33.13 8.93
C LEU A 144 -4.92 -31.76 9.56
N HIS A 145 -5.64 -31.72 10.69
CA HIS A 145 -5.84 -30.53 11.49
C HIS A 145 -4.84 -30.50 12.66
N PRO A 146 -3.56 -30.13 12.48
CA PRO A 146 -2.72 -29.83 13.62
C PRO A 146 -3.20 -28.51 14.20
N TRP A 147 -3.68 -28.57 15.44
CA TRP A 147 -3.67 -27.41 16.31
C TRP A 147 -2.26 -26.82 16.30
N MET A 148 -2.15 -25.51 16.13
CA MET A 148 -0.85 -24.85 16.01
C MET A 148 -0.89 -23.49 16.67
N THR A 149 0.23 -23.06 17.24
CA THR A 149 0.44 -21.69 17.69
C THR A 149 0.49 -20.74 16.49
N TRP A 150 0.39 -19.44 16.75
CA TRP A 150 0.54 -18.41 15.72
C TRP A 150 1.89 -18.51 14.99
N GLU A 151 2.96 -18.79 15.74
CA GLU A 151 4.32 -18.92 15.20
C GLU A 151 4.43 -20.14 14.27
N GLU A 152 3.91 -21.29 14.68
CA GLU A 152 3.86 -22.51 13.85
C GLU A 152 3.00 -22.33 12.59
N LEU A 153 1.88 -21.62 12.70
CA LEU A 153 1.04 -21.26 11.55
C LEU A 153 1.83 -20.46 10.51
N LEU A 154 2.62 -19.47 10.95
CA LEU A 154 3.45 -18.68 10.06
C LEU A 154 4.61 -19.50 9.47
N GLU A 155 5.18 -20.41 10.24
CA GLU A 155 6.27 -21.30 9.83
C GLU A 155 5.82 -22.25 8.71
N VAL A 156 4.69 -22.94 8.89
CA VAL A 156 4.10 -23.85 7.89
C VAL A 156 3.71 -23.09 6.62
N ASN A 157 3.28 -21.84 6.76
CA ASN A 157 2.90 -20.99 5.63
C ASN A 157 4.07 -20.20 5.00
N LYS A 158 5.33 -20.57 5.25
CA LYS A 158 6.48 -19.93 4.57
C LYS A 158 6.43 -20.06 3.05
N GLN A 159 5.99 -21.22 2.54
CA GLN A 159 5.89 -21.49 1.10
C GLN A 159 4.60 -20.92 0.50
N THR A 160 3.54 -20.81 1.31
CA THR A 160 2.23 -20.25 0.96
C THR A 160 1.92 -19.06 1.87
N PRO A 161 2.56 -17.90 1.66
CA PRO A 161 2.48 -16.80 2.61
C PRO A 161 1.06 -16.26 2.72
N ILE A 162 0.64 -16.01 3.96
CA ILE A 162 -0.54 -15.18 4.24
C ILE A 162 -0.22 -13.75 3.76
N LEU A 163 -1.16 -13.12 3.09
CA LEU A 163 -1.06 -11.79 2.51
C LEU A 163 -1.97 -10.79 3.21
N GLU A 164 -3.04 -11.26 3.84
CA GLU A 164 -4.05 -10.48 4.53
C GLU A 164 -4.77 -11.39 5.51
N LEU A 165 -5.20 -10.84 6.65
CA LEU A 165 -5.99 -11.54 7.63
C LEU A 165 -7.15 -10.64 8.04
N LEU A 166 -8.37 -11.15 7.93
CA LEU A 166 -9.60 -10.44 8.26
C LEU A 166 -10.33 -11.15 9.40
N SER A 167 -11.07 -10.40 10.22
CA SER A 167 -12.07 -11.01 11.09
C SER A 167 -13.20 -11.62 10.25
N ALA A 168 -13.96 -12.56 10.82
CA ALA A 168 -15.15 -13.08 10.17
C ALA A 168 -16.12 -11.96 9.74
N GLU A 169 -16.38 -10.99 10.62
CA GLU A 169 -17.24 -9.84 10.33
C GLU A 169 -16.76 -9.06 9.10
N GLU A 170 -15.47 -8.74 9.06
CA GLU A 170 -14.89 -7.98 7.95
C GLU A 170 -14.90 -8.78 6.64
N TYR A 171 -14.55 -10.06 6.70
CA TYR A 171 -14.56 -10.94 5.54
C TYR A 171 -15.97 -11.08 4.94
N TYR A 172 -16.98 -11.41 5.76
CA TYR A 172 -18.34 -11.58 5.29
C TYR A 172 -18.97 -10.25 4.82
N THR A 173 -18.62 -9.14 5.46
CA THR A 173 -19.05 -7.81 5.01
C THR A 173 -18.49 -7.48 3.63
N ARG A 174 -17.17 -7.66 3.41
CA ARG A 174 -16.55 -7.45 2.09
C ARG A 174 -17.09 -8.43 1.05
N LYS A 175 -17.33 -9.70 1.44
CA LYS A 175 -17.92 -10.72 0.57
C LYS A 175 -19.30 -10.31 0.07
N ALA A 176 -20.16 -9.84 0.98
CA ALA A 176 -21.52 -9.40 0.64
C ALA A 176 -21.51 -8.19 -0.31
N LYS A 177 -20.47 -7.34 -0.24
CA LYS A 177 -20.28 -6.18 -1.12
C LYS A 177 -19.56 -6.51 -2.44
N GLY A 178 -19.05 -7.73 -2.62
CA GLY A 178 -18.26 -8.10 -3.80
C GLY A 178 -16.84 -7.53 -3.82
N GLU A 179 -16.27 -7.25 -2.64
CA GLU A 179 -14.98 -6.57 -2.46
C GLU A 179 -13.81 -7.53 -2.13
N LEU A 180 -13.97 -8.84 -2.37
CA LEU A 180 -12.99 -9.90 -2.06
C LEU A 180 -12.16 -10.37 -3.26
#